data_AF-A0A3M3ARZ9-F1
#
_entry.id   AF-A0A3M3ARZ9-F1
#
_cell.length_a   1.000
_cell.length_b   1.000
_cell.length_c   1.000
_cell.angle_alpha   90.00
_cell.angle_beta   90.00
_cell.angle_gamma   90.00
#
_symmetry.space_group_name_H-M   'P 1'
#
loop_
_entity.id
_entity.type
_entity.pdbx_description
1 polymer ?
#
loop_
_entity_poly.entity_id
_entity_poly.type
_entity_poly.pdbx_seq_one_letter_code
_entity_poly.pdbx_strand_id
1 'polypeptide(L)'
;GMGELPDNLMPLYSQLRDLLPAALRGLPGGVIALGDASYGDTFCAGGEQMRELFAELGIVEVQDMLRLDGSESVTPETDAEPWLATFMIRLG
;
A
#
# COMPACT_ATOMS: atom_id res chain seq x y z
N GLY A 1 0.34 11.02 -11.22
CA GLY A 1 0.68 9.75 -11.94
C GLY A 1 -0.57 9.19 -12.61
N MET A 2 -0.43 8.20 -13.49
CA MET A 2 -1.56 7.59 -14.20
C MET A 2 -2.36 6.57 -13.35
N GLY A 3 -2.08 6.50 -12.04
CA GLY A 3 -2.69 5.52 -11.13
C GLY A 3 -2.06 4.13 -11.18
N GLU A 4 -1.00 3.97 -11.97
CA GLU A 4 -0.24 2.73 -12.08
C GLU A 4 0.78 2.58 -10.96
N LEU A 5 1.14 1.33 -10.65
CA LEU A 5 2.27 1.04 -9.77
C LEU A 5 3.57 1.54 -10.40
N PRO A 6 4.52 2.06 -9.61
CA PRO A 6 5.80 2.48 -10.15
C PRO A 6 6.57 1.32 -10.77
N ASP A 7 7.39 1.59 -11.78
CA ASP A 7 8.15 0.57 -12.54
C ASP A 7 9.06 -0.31 -11.66
N ASN A 8 9.51 0.18 -10.51
CA ASN A 8 10.33 -0.59 -9.58
C ASN A 8 9.52 -1.59 -8.74
N LEU A 9 8.20 -1.40 -8.61
CA LEU A 9 7.29 -2.25 -7.84
C LEU A 9 6.49 -3.20 -8.74
N MET A 10 6.21 -2.80 -9.98
CA MET A 10 5.45 -3.60 -10.95
C MET A 10 5.98 -5.04 -11.12
N PRO A 11 7.30 -5.30 -11.23
CA PRO A 11 7.80 -6.67 -11.38
C PRO A 11 7.52 -7.56 -10.17
N LEU A 12 7.55 -7.00 -8.95
CA LEU A 12 7.22 -7.73 -7.73
C LEU A 12 5.73 -8.02 -7.65
N TYR A 13 4.89 -7.02 -7.97
CA TYR A 13 3.44 -7.18 -8.03
C TYR A 13 3.03 -8.33 -8.96
N SER A 14 3.54 -8.33 -10.20
CA SER A 14 3.24 -9.38 -11.18
C SER A 14 3.72 -10.76 -10.69
N GLN A 15 4.93 -10.86 -10.14
CA GLN A 15 5.44 -12.13 -9.61
C GLN A 15 4.58 -12.68 -8.47
N LEU A 16 4.16 -11.84 -7.53
CA LEU A 16 3.32 -12.26 -6.41
C LEU A 16 1.94 -12.70 -6.89
N ARG A 17 1.37 -11.97 -7.85
CA ARG A 17 0.06 -12.28 -8.44
C ARG A 17 0.08 -13.57 -9.27
N ASP A 18 1.18 -13.84 -9.97
CA ASP A 18 1.35 -15.05 -10.78
C ASP A 18 1.60 -16.30 -9.90
N LEU A 19 2.36 -16.15 -8.81
CA LEU A 19 2.77 -17.27 -7.97
C LEU A 19 1.79 -17.58 -6.82
N LEU A 20 1.07 -16.58 -6.31
CA LEU A 20 0.19 -16.65 -5.15
C LEU A 20 0.74 -17.54 -4.02
N PRO A 21 1.93 -17.23 -3.47
CA PRO A 21 2.61 -18.10 -2.51
C PRO A 21 1.78 -18.27 -1.23
N ALA A 22 1.41 -19.52 -0.93
CA ALA A 22 0.61 -19.86 0.24
C ALA A 22 1.26 -19.45 1.59
N ALA A 23 2.58 -19.28 1.63
CA ALA A 23 3.30 -18.83 2.81
C ALA A 23 2.92 -17.40 3.28
N LEU A 24 2.33 -16.58 2.41
CA LEU A 24 1.87 -15.23 2.75
C LEU A 24 0.45 -15.20 3.34
N ARG A 25 -0.31 -16.29 3.22
CA ARG A 25 -1.69 -16.34 3.68
C ARG A 25 -1.76 -16.27 5.20
N GLY A 26 -2.60 -15.39 5.72
CA GLY A 26 -2.81 -15.15 7.15
C GLY A 26 -1.75 -14.25 7.78
N LEU A 27 -0.71 -13.83 7.05
CA LEU A 27 0.26 -12.88 7.57
C LEU A 27 -0.37 -11.49 7.67
N PRO A 28 -0.04 -10.70 8.70
CA PRO A 28 -0.48 -9.33 8.79
C PRO A 28 0.23 -8.46 7.75
N GLY A 29 -0.48 -7.49 7.19
CA GLY A 29 0.05 -6.52 6.24
C GLY A 29 -0.58 -5.15 6.40
N GLY A 30 0.06 -4.15 5.80
CA GLY A 30 -0.48 -2.80 5.69
C GLY A 30 0.06 -2.11 4.44
N VAL A 31 -0.66 -1.09 3.98
CA VAL A 31 -0.32 -0.35 2.77
C VAL A 31 -0.25 1.14 3.11
N ILE A 32 0.81 1.80 2.65
CA ILE A 32 0.91 3.26 2.64
C ILE A 32 0.99 3.68 1.17
N ALA A 33 0.04 4.50 0.74
CA ALA A 33 -0.05 4.99 -0.62
C ALA A 33 0.31 6.48 -0.64
N LEU A 34 1.41 6.80 -1.33
CA LEU A 34 1.77 8.17 -1.64
C LEU A 34 1.17 8.53 -3.01
N GLY A 35 0.13 9.35 -3.01
CA GLY A 35 -0.54 9.87 -4.19
C GLY A 35 -0.30 11.37 -4.35
N ASP A 36 -0.94 11.96 -5.35
CA ASP A 36 -1.04 13.41 -5.52
C ASP A 36 -2.49 13.67 -5.95
N ALA A 37 -3.27 14.36 -5.09
CA ALA A 37 -4.69 14.56 -5.31
C ALA A 37 -4.97 15.50 -6.51
N SER A 38 -3.96 16.24 -6.97
CA SER A 38 -4.05 17.06 -8.19
C SER A 38 -4.33 16.21 -9.44
N TYR A 39 -4.03 14.90 -9.40
CA TYR A 39 -4.34 13.96 -10.48
C TYR A 39 -5.76 13.38 -10.40
N GLY A 40 -6.59 13.82 -9.46
CA GLY A 40 -8.01 13.47 -9.37
C GLY A 40 -8.25 11.98 -9.12
N ASP A 41 -8.95 11.32 -10.05
CA ASP A 41 -9.44 9.94 -9.90
C ASP A 41 -8.36 8.87 -9.72
N THR A 42 -7.09 9.19 -9.98
CA THR A 42 -5.96 8.25 -9.80
C THR A 42 -5.26 8.38 -8.44
N PHE A 43 -5.79 9.22 -7.54
CA PHE A 43 -5.25 9.44 -6.20
C PHE A 43 -5.13 8.11 -5.43
N CYS A 44 -3.90 7.75 -5.05
CA CYS A 44 -3.56 6.52 -4.33
C CYS A 44 -3.99 5.20 -5.02
N ALA A 45 -4.28 5.20 -6.33
CA ALA A 45 -4.76 4.00 -7.03
C ALA A 45 -3.75 2.83 -7.03
N GLY A 46 -2.44 3.10 -7.02
CA GLY A 46 -1.42 2.06 -6.85
C GLY A 46 -1.49 1.38 -5.46
N GLY A 47 -1.88 2.12 -4.43
CA GLY A 47 -2.13 1.55 -3.11
C GLY A 47 -3.31 0.58 -3.11
N GLU A 48 -4.41 0.95 -3.78
CA GLU A 48 -5.58 0.07 -3.91
C GLU A 48 -5.24 -1.22 -4.68
N GLN A 49 -4.43 -1.14 -5.74
CA GLN A 49 -3.93 -2.34 -6.43
C GLN A 49 -3.16 -3.28 -5.49
N MET A 50 -2.34 -2.73 -4.59
CA MET A 50 -1.63 -3.54 -3.59
C MET A 50 -2.57 -4.18 -2.57
N ARG A 51 -3.65 -3.48 -2.17
CA ARG A 51 -4.67 -4.05 -1.26
C ARG A 51 -5.45 -5.18 -1.91
N GLU A 52 -5.80 -5.03 -3.20
CA GLU A 52 -6.41 -6.10 -3.99
C GLU A 52 -5.49 -7.33 -4.03
N LEU A 53 -4.19 -7.14 -4.27
CA LEU A 53 -3.21 -8.23 -4.22
C LEU A 53 -3.09 -8.84 -2.82
N PHE A 54 -3.14 -8.06 -1.74
CA PHE A 54 -3.15 -8.59 -0.37
C PHE A 54 -4.35 -9.53 -0.15
N ALA A 55 -5.53 -9.14 -0.64
CA ALA A 55 -6.72 -9.99 -0.59
C ALA A 55 -6.55 -11.29 -1.39
N GLU A 56 -5.96 -11.23 -2.60
CA GLU A 56 -5.67 -12.41 -3.42
C GLU A 56 -4.65 -13.35 -2.73
N LEU A 57 -3.61 -12.80 -2.09
CA LEU A 57 -2.61 -13.53 -1.33
C LEU A 57 -3.14 -14.07 0.01
N GLY A 58 -4.26 -13.53 0.50
CA GLY A 58 -4.82 -13.81 1.81
C GLY A 58 -4.04 -13.17 2.97
N ILE A 59 -3.32 -12.08 2.70
CA ILE A 59 -2.70 -11.23 3.71
C ILE A 59 -3.81 -10.49 4.46
N VAL A 60 -3.68 -10.40 5.79
CA VAL A 60 -4.64 -9.73 6.65
C VAL A 60 -4.22 -8.28 6.82
N GLU A 61 -4.95 -7.36 6.19
CA GLU A 61 -4.75 -5.93 6.41
C GLU A 61 -5.15 -5.59 7.85
N VAL A 62 -4.16 -5.26 8.69
CA VAL A 62 -4.41 -5.03 10.12
C VAL A 62 -4.84 -3.60 10.42
N GLN A 63 -4.70 -2.68 9.47
CA GLN A 63 -5.05 -1.27 9.59
C GLN A 63 -5.35 -0.68 8.22
N ASP A 64 -6.32 0.23 8.14
CA ASP A 64 -6.67 0.89 6.89
C ASP A 64 -5.46 1.54 6.22
N MET A 65 -5.37 1.39 4.90
CA MET A 65 -4.34 2.01 4.09
C MET A 65 -4.20 3.51 4.37
N LEU A 66 -2.97 3.95 4.66
CA LEU A 66 -2.65 5.36 4.75
C LEU A 66 -2.64 5.97 3.36
N ARG A 67 -3.39 7.04 3.16
CA ARG A 67 -3.35 7.85 1.93
C ARG A 67 -2.64 9.16 2.25
N LEU A 68 -1.45 9.33 1.67
CA LEU A 68 -0.68 10.58 1.76
C LEU A 68 -0.78 11.33 0.44
N ASP A 69 -1.01 12.64 0.54
CA ASP A 69 -1.03 13.54 -0.61
C ASP A 69 0.30 14.26 -0.73
N GLY A 70 1.16 13.84 -1.66
CA GLY A 70 2.45 14.46 -1.92
C GLY A 70 2.38 15.88 -2.52
N SER A 71 1.19 16.36 -2.90
CA SER A 71 1.01 17.77 -3.30
C SER A 71 0.85 18.71 -2.10
N GLU A 72 0.33 18.20 -0.98
CA GLU A 72 0.13 18.96 0.27
C GLU A 72 1.21 18.64 1.32
N SER A 73 1.65 17.39 1.39
CA SER A 73 2.67 16.92 2.31
C SER A 73 4.07 17.19 1.75
N VAL A 74 4.82 18.03 2.47
CA VAL A 74 6.26 18.25 2.24
C VAL A 74 7.14 17.28 3.05
N THR A 75 6.56 16.49 3.95
CA THR A 75 7.26 15.55 4.84
C THR A 75 6.47 14.23 5.02
N PRO A 76 6.29 13.44 3.94
CA PRO A 76 5.49 12.21 4.00
C PRO A 76 6.03 11.17 4.98
N GLU A 77 7.32 11.22 5.30
CA GLU A 77 7.96 10.35 6.29
C GLU A 77 7.42 10.63 7.69
N THR A 78 7.38 11.90 8.09
CA THR A 78 6.84 12.33 9.39
C THR A 78 5.34 12.07 9.48
N ASP A 79 4.61 12.32 8.38
CA ASP A 79 3.16 12.14 8.32
C ASP A 79 2.76 10.66 8.43
N ALA A 80 3.65 9.74 8.05
CA ALA A 80 3.46 8.31 8.21
C ALA A 80 3.75 7.79 9.63
N GLU A 81 4.48 8.52 10.47
CA GLU A 81 4.89 8.05 11.80
C GLU A 81 3.72 7.62 12.70
N PRO A 82 2.61 8.38 12.81
CA PRO A 82 1.48 7.96 13.65
C PRO A 82 0.82 6.66 13.17
N TRP A 83 0.77 6.49 11.84
CA TRP A 83 0.23 5.28 11.22
C TRP A 83 1.15 4.09 11.51
N LEU A 84 2.47 4.27 11.37
CA LEU A 84 3.49 3.25 11.65
C LEU A 84 3.49 2.84 13.13
N ALA A 85 3.36 3.79 14.05
CA ALA A 85 3.25 3.51 15.48
C ALA A 85 2.06 2.61 15.79
N THR A 86 0.90 2.89 15.19
CA THR A 86 -0.30 2.06 15.35
C THR A 86 -0.13 0.70 14.67
N PHE A 87 0.48 0.66 13.49
CA PHE A 87 0.75 -0.57 12.75
C PHE A 87 1.64 -1.54 13.55
N MET A 88 2.73 -1.03 14.16
CA MET A 88 3.61 -1.83 15.01
C MET A 88 2.87 -2.48 16.19
N ILE A 89 1.97 -1.74 16.85
CA ILE A 89 1.14 -2.29 17.95
C ILE A 89 0.23 -3.42 17.45
N ARG A 90 -0.27 -3.34 16.21
CA ARG A 90 -1.17 -4.34 15.63
C ARG A 90 -0.45 -5.58 15.10
N LEU A 91 0.86 -5.52 14.85
CA LEU A 91 1.66 -6.66 14.41
C LEU A 91 1.97 -7.64 15.55
N GLY A 92 1.97 -7.17 16.80
CA GLY A 92 2.30 -7.96 18.00
C GLY A 92 3.66 -7.63 18.58
#